data_AF-A0A8C3KUC6-F1
#
_entry.id   AF-A0A8C3KUC6-F1
#
_cell.length_a   1.000
_cell.length_b   1.000
_cell.length_c   1.000
_cell.angle_alpha   90.00
_cell.angle_beta   90.00
_cell.angle_gamma   90.00
#
_symmetry.space_group_name_H-M   'P 1'
#
loop_
_entity.id
_entity.type
_entity.pdbx_description
1 polymer ?
#
loop_
_entity_poly.entity_id
_entity_poly.type
_entity_poly.pdbx_seq_one_letter_code
_entity_poly.pdbx_strand_id
1 'polypeptide(L)'
;IPPATRLPRFIFCSEQGRLYHGLTYRCLHIFSDVCNGTVTFLPLEENSEGKYQIKKCNIYQIQLTHVRDEEWSVSIIVPSSKDWFSDGITYPKLSWLGDVLLSKLAKWSVEQKCSEFRSTLSLIPVAKYSKVYQDLKEKYKEMVKVWPEVTDPEKFVYEDVAIATYLLVLWEEERKEKGLAKKQSFVDLGCGNGLLVHILSSEGHLGRGIDVRRRKIWDMYGPETHLEESSIVPGDSHLFPDTDWLIGNHSDELTPWIPVIAARSSYSCRYFVLPCCFFDFHGKYSRRQSKKTQYREYLDFVAEVGRVSGFHVEEDCLRIPSTKRVCLIGKNRIYSRTEHSLMDEQITQFIRNRQTCAVVARDREDGFNHNDHSVCKGASSELPENVMETASGIWMPGFQPREKVEQTRNCAALPRDFVDGVVLNVANLLLNAVPAKSCSNTHGGNKNTWNQGESLSLKEVAEHLNKETLKRLKSEYGGLQTLLKNNHQVFEVLDGRVHIRDWRKEKPSRKTKSEVKRCLSAEAFKTRLCWFFIHHPDGCSLPSESCPYAHGTEELRQSETIKKKKHIR
;
A
#
# COMPACT_ATOMS: atom_id res chain seq x y z
N ILE A 1 40.41 52.23 -18.17
CA ILE A 1 41.32 51.09 -18.46
C ILE A 1 41.94 50.67 -17.12
N PRO A 2 42.00 49.37 -16.77
CA PRO A 2 41.13 48.62 -15.84
C PRO A 2 41.96 48.17 -14.59
N PRO A 3 41.80 47.02 -13.89
CA PRO A 3 41.53 45.63 -14.33
C PRO A 3 40.27 45.00 -13.64
N ALA A 4 39.54 44.01 -14.16
CA ALA A 4 39.90 42.71 -14.74
C ALA A 4 40.71 41.81 -13.78
N THR A 5 40.07 41.27 -12.75
CA THR A 5 40.65 40.23 -11.88
C THR A 5 39.79 38.97 -11.86
N ARG A 6 40.18 38.06 -12.77
CA ARG A 6 40.34 36.60 -12.61
C ARG A 6 39.31 35.85 -11.75
N LEU A 7 38.52 35.03 -12.44
CA LEU A 7 38.02 33.75 -11.91
C LEU A 7 39.18 32.95 -11.31
N PRO A 8 39.07 32.43 -10.08
CA PRO A 8 40.00 31.42 -9.64
C PRO A 8 39.63 30.08 -10.26
N ARG A 9 40.53 29.56 -11.09
CA ARG A 9 40.71 28.12 -11.21
C ARG A 9 41.11 27.61 -9.82
N PHE A 10 40.30 26.76 -9.21
CA PHE A 10 40.79 25.94 -8.10
C PHE A 10 41.00 24.51 -8.57
N ILE A 11 42.29 24.19 -8.61
CA ILE A 11 42.89 22.87 -8.63
C ILE A 11 42.57 22.20 -7.28
N PHE A 12 42.17 20.93 -7.31
CA PHE A 12 42.12 20.09 -6.14
C PHE A 12 43.53 19.97 -5.54
N CYS A 13 43.71 20.42 -4.29
CA CYS A 13 44.81 19.96 -3.47
C CYS A 13 44.32 19.78 -2.03
N SER A 14 44.47 18.56 -1.52
CA SER A 14 44.22 18.21 -0.12
C SER A 14 45.30 18.83 0.75
N GLU A 15 44.92 19.54 1.79
CA GLU A 15 45.70 19.62 3.02
C GLU A 15 44.76 20.03 4.17
N GLN A 16 44.71 19.18 5.19
CA GLN A 16 44.08 19.38 6.50
C GLN A 16 42.53 19.40 6.56
N GLY A 17 41.95 18.19 6.63
CA GLY A 17 40.92 17.88 7.64
C GLY A 17 39.55 18.57 7.56
N ARG A 18 39.03 18.92 6.38
CA ARG A 18 37.64 19.39 6.21
C ARG A 18 36.87 18.48 5.26
N LEU A 19 35.88 17.76 5.79
CA LEU A 19 34.97 16.91 5.00
C LEU A 19 33.92 17.80 4.32
N TYR A 20 34.20 18.21 3.09
CA TYR A 20 33.20 18.80 2.20
C TYR A 20 32.53 17.69 1.39
N HIS A 21 31.20 17.58 1.45
CA HIS A 21 30.42 16.67 0.61
C HIS A 21 29.58 17.47 -0.38
N GLY A 22 29.86 17.28 -1.67
CA GLY A 22 29.06 17.82 -2.78
C GLY A 22 28.24 16.70 -3.43
N LEU A 23 26.94 16.92 -3.60
CA LEU A 23 26.05 16.02 -4.36
C LEU A 23 25.41 16.80 -5.51
N THR A 24 25.55 16.29 -6.74
CA THR A 24 24.99 16.91 -7.95
C THR A 24 23.82 16.07 -8.47
N TYR A 25 22.65 16.69 -8.61
CA TYR A 25 21.43 16.09 -9.16
C TYR A 25 20.94 16.92 -10.35
N ARG A 26 21.12 16.44 -11.61
CA ARG A 26 20.67 17.06 -12.89
C ARG A 26 20.84 18.60 -12.99
N CYS A 27 20.01 19.37 -12.29
CA CYS A 27 19.92 20.83 -12.26
C CYS A 27 20.10 21.44 -10.86
N LEU A 28 20.72 20.74 -9.91
CA LEU A 28 20.92 21.20 -8.53
C LEU A 28 22.21 20.62 -7.94
N HIS A 29 23.08 21.49 -7.46
CA HIS A 29 24.27 21.15 -6.69
C HIS A 29 24.04 21.47 -5.21
N ILE A 30 24.31 20.51 -4.34
CA ILE A 30 24.14 20.65 -2.90
C ILE A 30 25.52 20.77 -2.27
N PHE A 31 25.75 21.87 -1.57
CA PHE A 31 26.97 22.13 -0.80
C PHE A 31 26.64 22.09 0.69
N SER A 32 27.21 21.14 1.43
CA SER A 32 27.04 21.05 2.89
C SER A 32 28.30 21.55 3.61
N ASP A 33 28.15 22.63 4.38
CA ASP A 33 29.11 23.06 5.40
C ASP A 33 28.62 22.57 6.76
N VAL A 34 29.08 21.37 7.12
CA VAL A 34 28.65 20.69 8.35
C VAL A 34 29.12 21.44 9.60
N CYS A 35 30.29 22.09 9.54
CA CYS A 35 30.85 22.84 10.66
C CYS A 35 30.00 24.07 11.01
N ASN A 36 29.44 24.73 10.00
CA ASN A 36 28.59 25.90 10.17
C ASN A 36 27.08 25.57 10.11
N GLY A 37 26.71 24.29 10.15
CA GLY A 37 25.31 23.85 10.10
C GLY A 37 24.55 24.32 8.86
N THR A 38 25.24 24.56 7.74
CA THR A 38 24.67 25.22 6.57
C THR A 38 24.65 24.28 5.37
N VAL A 39 23.49 24.13 4.72
CA VAL A 39 23.34 23.40 3.47
C VAL A 39 22.84 24.36 2.39
N THR A 40 23.62 24.54 1.34
CA THR A 40 23.31 25.43 0.21
C THR A 40 22.87 24.61 -0.99
N PHE A 41 21.75 25.01 -1.59
CA PHE A 41 21.17 24.41 -2.77
C PHE A 41 21.37 25.38 -3.94
N LEU A 42 22.18 24.97 -4.92
CA LEU A 42 22.62 25.77 -6.06
C LEU A 42 22.05 25.19 -7.36
N PRO A 43 21.05 25.82 -7.98
CA PRO A 43 20.53 25.36 -9.26
C PRO A 43 21.60 25.40 -10.35
N LEU A 44 21.62 24.37 -11.19
CA LEU A 44 22.52 24.24 -12.34
C LEU A 44 21.70 24.29 -13.63
N GLU A 45 22.21 25.01 -14.61
CA GLU A 45 21.70 25.07 -15.99
C GLU A 45 22.79 24.61 -16.94
N GLU A 46 22.44 23.72 -17.87
CA GLU A 46 23.36 23.23 -18.90
C GLU A 46 23.31 24.17 -20.10
N ASN A 47 24.45 24.73 -20.48
CA ASN A 47 24.52 25.59 -21.66
C ASN A 47 24.51 24.76 -22.96
N SER A 48 24.39 25.41 -24.11
CA SER A 48 24.40 24.78 -25.43
C SER A 48 25.69 23.99 -25.77
N GLU A 49 26.73 24.10 -24.95
CA GLU A 49 27.99 23.37 -25.05
C GLU A 49 28.10 22.19 -24.05
N GLY A 50 27.04 21.90 -23.28
CA GLY A 50 27.04 20.83 -22.28
C GLY A 50 27.76 21.17 -20.96
N LYS A 51 28.10 22.44 -20.71
CA LYS A 51 28.71 22.91 -19.46
C LYS A 51 27.65 23.41 -18.48
N TYR A 52 27.72 22.95 -17.24
CA TYR A 52 26.84 23.40 -16.16
C TYR A 52 27.30 24.75 -15.60
N GLN A 53 26.36 25.70 -15.52
CA GLN A 53 26.53 26.99 -14.85
C GLN A 53 25.52 27.13 -13.72
N ILE A 54 25.91 27.81 -12.64
CA ILE A 54 25.00 28.07 -11.52
C ILE A 54 23.98 29.13 -11.95
N LYS A 55 22.70 28.79 -11.88
CA LYS A 55 21.62 29.75 -12.08
C LYS A 55 21.57 30.68 -10.87
N LYS A 56 21.54 31.98 -11.10
CA LYS A 56 21.48 32.98 -10.02
C LYS A 56 20.13 33.03 -9.31
N CYS A 57 19.08 32.46 -9.90
CA CYS A 57 17.77 32.33 -9.29
C CYS A 57 17.61 30.98 -8.59
N ASN A 58 16.62 30.85 -7.71
CA ASN A 58 16.28 29.61 -7.01
C ASN A 58 17.35 29.04 -6.07
N ILE A 59 18.38 29.83 -5.75
CA ILE A 59 19.35 29.49 -4.71
C ILE A 59 18.65 29.64 -3.36
N TYR A 60 18.83 28.65 -2.49
CA TYR A 60 18.39 28.73 -1.10
C TYR A 60 19.35 27.97 -0.19
N GLN A 61 19.39 28.37 1.07
CA GLN A 61 20.21 27.78 2.12
C GLN A 61 19.31 27.33 3.25
N ILE A 62 19.61 26.17 3.83
CA ILE A 62 19.06 25.73 5.10
C ILE A 62 20.18 25.91 6.12
N GLN A 63 19.94 26.71 7.15
CA GLN A 63 20.92 27.00 8.19
C GLN A 63 20.38 26.56 9.54
N LEU A 64 21.19 25.77 10.24
CA LEU A 64 21.01 25.40 11.63
C LEU A 64 21.93 26.30 12.47
N THR A 65 21.36 27.15 13.31
CA THR A 65 22.12 28.02 14.21
C THR A 65 21.82 27.66 15.66
N HIS A 66 22.88 27.59 16.46
CA HIS A 66 22.76 27.54 17.91
C HIS A 66 22.40 28.94 18.43
N VAL A 67 21.33 29.05 19.20
CA VAL A 67 20.88 30.35 19.73
C VAL A 67 21.46 30.53 21.13
N ARG A 68 21.03 29.70 22.10
CA ARG A 68 21.49 29.66 23.49
C ARG A 68 21.18 28.31 24.14
N ASP A 69 22.00 27.87 25.10
CA ASP A 69 21.79 26.64 25.87
C ASP A 69 21.51 25.40 24.98
N GLU A 70 20.34 24.77 25.08
CA GLU A 70 19.89 23.64 24.24
C GLU A 70 19.00 24.10 23.06
N GLU A 71 18.88 25.40 22.81
CA GLU A 71 18.02 25.98 21.79
C GLU A 71 18.73 26.12 20.45
N TRP A 72 18.19 25.42 19.45
CA TRP A 72 18.64 25.46 18.06
C TRP A 72 17.55 26.05 17.18
N SER A 73 17.93 26.88 16.22
CA SER A 73 17.02 27.43 15.22
C SER A 73 17.34 26.89 13.83
N VAL A 74 16.31 26.49 13.08
CA VAL A 74 16.42 26.13 11.67
C VAL A 74 15.81 27.25 10.85
N SER A 75 16.57 27.79 9.91
CA SER A 75 16.12 28.86 9.02
C SER A 75 16.35 28.50 7.56
N ILE A 76 15.52 29.05 6.68
CA ILE A 76 15.72 28.99 5.23
C ILE A 76 16.03 30.39 4.75
N ILE A 77 17.19 30.55 4.10
CA ILE A 77 17.64 31.81 3.52
C ILE A 77 17.50 31.70 2.01
N VAL A 78 16.83 32.68 1.40
CA VAL A 78 16.69 32.79 -0.05
C VAL A 78 17.36 34.09 -0.49
N PRO A 79 18.59 34.04 -1.04
CA PRO A 79 19.36 35.26 -1.37
C PRO A 79 18.68 36.17 -2.42
N SER A 80 17.90 35.60 -3.35
CA SER A 80 17.07 36.36 -4.28
C SER A 80 15.67 35.76 -4.38
N SER A 81 14.69 36.41 -3.77
CA SER A 81 13.27 36.04 -3.87
C SER A 81 12.57 36.62 -5.10
N LYS A 82 13.13 37.68 -5.70
CA LYS A 82 12.50 38.41 -6.82
C LYS A 82 12.51 37.64 -8.13
N ASP A 83 13.55 36.84 -8.36
CA ASP A 83 13.71 36.04 -9.58
C ASP A 83 13.29 34.57 -9.38
N TRP A 84 12.55 34.27 -8.32
CA TRP A 84 12.21 32.89 -7.97
C TRP A 84 11.23 32.26 -8.95
N PHE A 85 11.69 31.27 -9.69
CA PHE A 85 10.85 30.46 -10.57
C PHE A 85 10.30 29.24 -9.81
N SER A 86 9.05 28.85 -10.01
CA SER A 86 8.53 27.62 -9.40
C SER A 86 7.71 26.82 -10.40
N ASP A 87 8.12 25.58 -10.61
CA ASP A 87 7.36 24.56 -11.34
C ASP A 87 6.62 23.60 -10.38
N GLY A 88 6.84 23.74 -9.07
CA GLY A 88 6.25 22.88 -8.03
C GLY A 88 6.83 21.47 -7.95
N ILE A 89 7.85 21.15 -8.75
CA ILE A 89 8.45 19.81 -8.86
C ILE A 89 9.96 19.87 -8.61
N THR A 90 10.72 20.57 -9.46
CA THR A 90 12.16 20.74 -9.32
C THR A 90 12.49 21.99 -8.51
N TYR A 91 11.69 23.05 -8.68
CA TYR A 91 11.81 24.32 -7.98
C TYR A 91 10.57 24.52 -7.09
N PRO A 92 10.67 24.21 -5.78
CA PRO A 92 9.54 24.31 -4.87
C PRO A 92 9.04 25.75 -4.75
N LYS A 93 7.77 25.91 -4.41
CA LYS A 93 7.18 27.24 -4.12
C LYS A 93 7.85 27.81 -2.87
N LEU A 94 8.11 29.13 -2.83
CA LEU A 94 8.66 29.80 -1.65
C LEU A 94 7.81 29.58 -0.40
N SER A 95 6.48 29.62 -0.54
CA SER A 95 5.56 29.32 0.56
C SER A 95 5.69 27.88 1.06
N TRP A 96 5.98 26.91 0.18
CA TRP A 96 6.20 25.53 0.62
C TRP A 96 7.51 25.39 1.40
N LEU A 97 8.58 26.08 0.98
CA LEU A 97 9.84 26.10 1.73
C LEU A 97 9.63 26.68 3.14
N GLY A 98 8.99 27.84 3.25
CA GLY A 98 8.73 28.48 4.55
C GLY A 98 7.73 27.70 5.42
N ASP A 99 6.53 27.44 4.88
CA ASP A 99 5.40 26.99 5.69
C ASP A 99 5.42 25.48 5.97
N VAL A 100 5.98 24.69 5.04
CA VAL A 100 5.92 23.22 5.08
C VAL A 100 7.28 22.60 5.40
N LEU A 101 8.34 23.00 4.70
CA LEU A 101 9.66 22.37 4.86
C LEU A 101 10.27 22.67 6.23
N LEU A 102 10.24 23.94 6.68
CA LEU A 102 10.76 24.30 8.02
C LEU A 102 10.06 23.52 9.14
N SER A 103 8.72 23.49 9.12
CA SER A 103 7.93 22.74 10.11
C SER A 103 8.28 21.25 10.11
N LYS A 104 8.46 20.65 8.93
CA LYS A 104 8.89 19.25 8.80
C LYS A 104 10.30 19.02 9.30
N LEU A 105 11.25 19.88 8.97
CA LEU A 105 12.64 19.77 9.42
C LEU A 105 12.74 19.87 10.94
N ALA A 106 12.09 20.85 11.55
CA ALA A 106 12.03 21.01 13.00
C ALA A 106 11.39 19.79 13.68
N LYS A 107 10.33 19.24 13.08
CA LYS A 107 9.73 17.99 13.55
C LYS A 107 10.68 16.79 13.41
N TRP A 108 11.38 16.66 12.29
CA TRP A 108 12.31 15.55 12.05
C TRP A 108 13.57 15.62 12.92
N SER A 109 14.04 16.82 13.28
CA SER A 109 15.22 16.98 14.12
C SER A 109 15.00 16.57 15.57
N VAL A 110 13.77 16.69 16.08
CA VAL A 110 13.39 16.27 17.44
C VAL A 110 12.88 14.83 17.49
N GLU A 111 12.48 14.25 16.36
CA GLU A 111 12.11 12.84 16.28
C GLU A 111 13.36 11.97 16.36
N GLN A 112 13.76 11.54 17.57
CA GLN A 112 14.65 10.40 17.74
C GLN A 112 13.93 9.11 17.32
N LYS A 113 13.81 8.91 16.00
CA LYS A 113 13.50 7.60 15.45
C LYS A 113 14.79 7.04 14.88
N CYS A 114 15.39 6.11 15.61
CA CYS A 114 16.16 5.08 14.96
C CYS A 114 15.16 4.41 14.00
N SER A 115 15.21 4.76 12.71
CA SER A 115 14.29 4.20 11.74
C SER A 115 14.45 2.69 11.79
N GLU A 116 13.37 1.96 12.13
CA GLU A 116 13.36 0.48 12.09
C GLU A 116 13.63 -0.06 10.68
N PHE A 117 13.63 0.83 9.67
CA PHE A 117 13.85 0.53 8.26
C PHE A 117 15.12 1.20 7.74
N ARG A 118 15.74 0.57 6.74
CA ARG A 118 16.85 1.15 5.98
C ARG A 118 16.47 2.49 5.32
N SER A 119 17.48 3.30 5.00
CA SER A 119 17.28 4.52 4.23
C SER A 119 16.67 4.21 2.86
N THR A 120 15.91 5.16 2.31
CA THR A 120 15.23 5.00 1.02
C THR A 120 16.24 4.97 -0.13
N LEU A 121 16.15 3.95 -0.98
CA LEU A 121 17.04 3.69 -2.13
C LEU A 121 18.51 3.53 -1.72
N SER A 122 18.75 2.84 -0.61
CA SER A 122 20.08 2.62 -0.03
C SER A 122 20.96 1.67 -0.85
N LEU A 123 20.38 0.77 -1.65
CA LEU A 123 21.12 -0.21 -2.45
C LEU A 123 21.40 0.24 -3.89
N ILE A 124 20.91 1.42 -4.29
CA ILE A 124 21.08 1.92 -5.66
C ILE A 124 21.45 3.40 -5.72
N PRO A 125 22.15 3.88 -6.76
CA PRO A 125 22.49 5.28 -6.90
C PRO A 125 21.25 6.17 -7.08
N VAL A 126 20.95 7.03 -6.09
CA VAL A 126 19.75 7.90 -6.06
C VAL A 126 19.67 8.83 -7.28
N ALA A 127 20.81 9.37 -7.73
CA ALA A 127 20.86 10.25 -8.90
C ALA A 127 20.44 9.52 -10.18
N LYS A 128 20.88 8.27 -10.34
CA LYS A 128 20.55 7.43 -11.50
C LYS A 128 19.09 6.98 -11.47
N TYR A 129 18.60 6.53 -10.31
CA TYR A 129 17.18 6.26 -10.09
C TYR A 129 16.32 7.47 -10.47
N SER A 130 16.68 8.66 -9.99
CA SER A 130 15.92 9.88 -10.26
C SER A 130 15.88 10.21 -11.75
N LYS A 131 16.97 9.93 -12.49
CA LYS A 131 17.02 10.09 -13.95
C LYS A 131 16.05 9.13 -14.63
N VAL A 132 16.24 7.82 -14.42
CA VAL A 132 15.46 6.76 -15.08
C VAL A 132 13.97 6.84 -14.73
N TYR A 133 13.64 7.20 -13.48
CA TYR A 133 12.25 7.36 -13.05
C TYR A 133 11.52 8.44 -13.85
N GLN A 134 12.16 9.60 -14.07
CA GLN A 134 11.52 10.67 -14.84
C GLN A 134 11.33 10.26 -16.30
N ASP A 135 12.32 9.58 -16.87
CA ASP A 135 12.28 9.13 -18.26
C ASP A 135 11.15 8.10 -18.47
N LEU A 136 11.01 7.11 -17.56
CA LEU A 136 9.92 6.15 -17.58
C LEU A 136 8.56 6.79 -17.25
N LYS A 137 8.51 7.69 -16.27
CA LYS A 137 7.27 8.39 -15.91
C LYS A 137 6.70 9.15 -17.10
N GLU A 138 7.54 9.83 -17.87
CA GLU A 138 7.13 10.55 -19.09
C GLU A 138 6.69 9.57 -20.18
N LYS A 139 7.41 8.45 -20.36
CA LYS A 139 7.09 7.40 -21.36
C LYS A 139 5.74 6.75 -21.10
N TYR A 140 5.41 6.44 -19.84
CA TYR A 140 4.20 5.70 -19.48
C TYR A 140 3.06 6.58 -18.95
N LYS A 141 3.18 7.92 -18.99
CA LYS A 141 2.14 8.85 -18.51
C LYS A 141 0.77 8.65 -19.18
N GLU A 142 0.76 8.26 -20.45
CA GLU A 142 -0.48 8.06 -21.21
C GLU A 142 -1.26 6.83 -20.72
N MET A 143 -0.59 5.86 -20.09
CA MET A 143 -1.22 4.68 -19.47
C MET A 143 -2.24 5.08 -18.40
N VAL A 144 -2.01 6.21 -17.71
CA VAL A 144 -2.94 6.75 -16.71
C VAL A 144 -4.30 7.11 -17.31
N LYS A 145 -4.31 7.59 -18.57
CA LYS A 145 -5.54 8.04 -19.25
C LYS A 145 -6.38 6.88 -19.78
N VAL A 146 -5.74 5.77 -20.13
CA VAL A 146 -6.38 4.60 -20.76
C VAL A 146 -6.57 3.42 -19.79
N TRP A 147 -6.34 3.63 -18.50
CA TRP A 147 -6.41 2.59 -17.47
C TRP A 147 -7.80 1.93 -17.38
N PRO A 148 -7.93 0.62 -17.70
CA PRO A 148 -9.23 -0.06 -17.76
C PRO A 148 -9.65 -0.65 -16.41
N GLU A 149 -8.76 -0.69 -15.42
CA GLU A 149 -9.02 -1.28 -14.11
C GLU A 149 -9.76 -0.31 -13.18
N VAL A 150 -10.38 -0.84 -12.13
CA VAL A 150 -11.16 -0.06 -11.15
C VAL A 150 -10.29 0.66 -10.11
N THR A 151 -8.99 0.45 -10.16
CA THR A 151 -8.00 1.06 -9.27
C THR A 151 -7.64 2.48 -9.69
N ASP A 152 -7.06 3.25 -8.78
CA ASP A 152 -6.58 4.60 -9.06
C ASP A 152 -5.37 4.57 -10.01
N PRO A 153 -5.50 5.05 -11.26
CA PRO A 153 -4.43 4.94 -12.25
C PRO A 153 -3.17 5.74 -11.86
N GLU A 154 -3.33 6.92 -11.25
CA GLU A 154 -2.17 7.74 -10.86
C GLU A 154 -1.36 7.04 -9.77
N LYS A 155 -2.03 6.36 -8.85
CA LYS A 155 -1.34 5.61 -7.81
C LYS A 155 -0.64 4.38 -8.38
N PHE A 156 -1.36 3.52 -9.10
CA PHE A 156 -0.86 2.20 -9.50
C PHE A 156 0.15 2.26 -10.65
N VAL A 157 -0.07 3.12 -11.65
CA VAL A 157 0.87 3.26 -12.77
C VAL A 157 2.22 3.78 -12.27
N TYR A 158 2.23 4.84 -11.46
CA TYR A 158 3.49 5.41 -10.99
C TYR A 158 4.17 4.57 -9.89
N GLU A 159 3.42 3.73 -9.18
CA GLU A 159 3.98 2.71 -8.28
C GLU A 159 4.77 1.66 -9.07
N ASP A 160 4.20 1.08 -10.13
CA ASP A 160 4.89 0.10 -10.98
C ASP A 160 6.05 0.74 -11.75
N VAL A 161 5.93 1.99 -12.22
CA VAL A 161 7.05 2.73 -12.82
C VAL A 161 8.21 2.91 -11.84
N ALA A 162 7.93 3.23 -10.58
CA ALA A 162 8.96 3.37 -9.55
C ALA A 162 9.63 2.02 -9.22
N ILE A 163 8.87 0.93 -9.14
CA ILE A 163 9.40 -0.43 -8.94
C ILE A 163 10.27 -0.85 -10.12
N ALA A 164 9.78 -0.66 -11.35
CA ALA A 164 10.54 -0.95 -12.57
C ALA A 164 11.85 -0.14 -12.62
N THR A 165 11.80 1.15 -12.29
CA THR A 165 13.01 2.00 -12.20
C THR A 165 14.02 1.41 -11.24
N TYR A 166 13.57 1.00 -10.05
CA TYR A 166 14.44 0.43 -9.03
C TYR A 166 15.16 -0.82 -9.55
N LEU A 167 14.41 -1.75 -10.14
CA LEU A 167 14.94 -3.00 -10.70
C LEU A 167 15.91 -2.75 -11.86
N LEU A 168 15.57 -1.85 -12.79
CA LEU A 168 16.43 -1.53 -13.94
C LEU A 168 17.77 -0.94 -13.50
N VAL A 169 17.75 -0.04 -12.51
CA VAL A 169 18.98 0.53 -11.97
C VAL A 169 19.79 -0.53 -11.22
N LEU A 170 19.14 -1.33 -10.37
CA LEU A 170 19.77 -2.43 -9.64
C LEU A 170 20.45 -3.41 -10.60
N TRP A 171 19.76 -3.82 -11.66
CA TRP A 171 20.24 -4.75 -12.67
C TRP A 171 21.37 -4.17 -13.52
N GLU A 172 21.33 -2.87 -13.85
CA GLU A 172 22.43 -2.24 -14.57
C GLU A 172 23.69 -2.15 -13.70
N GLU A 173 23.56 -1.86 -12.39
CA GLU A 173 24.71 -1.88 -11.48
C GLU A 173 25.26 -3.31 -11.30
N GLU A 174 24.39 -4.31 -11.19
CA GLU A 174 24.81 -5.73 -11.18
C GLU A 174 25.58 -6.10 -12.45
N ARG A 175 25.10 -5.66 -13.63
CA ARG A 175 25.80 -5.93 -14.90
C ARG A 175 27.18 -5.30 -14.93
N LYS A 176 27.33 -4.07 -14.43
CA LYS A 176 28.63 -3.39 -14.35
C LYS A 176 29.59 -4.11 -13.41
N GLU A 177 29.11 -4.48 -12.21
CA GLU A 177 29.89 -5.19 -11.20
C GLU A 177 30.41 -6.53 -11.74
N LYS A 178 29.57 -7.27 -12.47
CA LYS A 178 29.89 -8.60 -13.01
C LYS A 178 30.47 -8.61 -14.42
N GLY A 179 30.63 -7.44 -15.06
CA GLY A 179 31.08 -7.34 -16.45
C GLY A 179 30.16 -8.00 -17.47
N LEU A 180 28.84 -7.99 -17.24
CA LEU A 180 27.85 -8.66 -18.10
C LEU A 180 27.30 -7.71 -19.17
N ALA A 181 27.31 -8.14 -20.44
CA ALA A 181 26.70 -7.40 -21.54
C ALA A 181 25.19 -7.71 -21.70
N LYS A 182 24.78 -8.95 -21.39
CA LYS A 182 23.39 -9.42 -21.56
C LYS A 182 22.49 -8.83 -20.47
N LYS A 183 21.29 -8.38 -20.86
CA LYS A 183 20.23 -7.97 -19.92
C LYS A 183 19.67 -9.19 -19.17
N GLN A 184 19.37 -8.99 -17.89
CA GLN A 184 18.80 -10.00 -17.01
C GLN A 184 17.45 -10.49 -17.53
N SER A 185 17.22 -11.79 -17.38
CA SER A 185 15.92 -12.41 -17.55
C SER A 185 15.12 -12.43 -16.23
N PHE A 186 13.79 -12.41 -16.31
CA PHE A 186 12.94 -12.40 -15.12
C PHE A 186 11.63 -13.17 -15.27
N VAL A 187 11.08 -13.60 -14.13
CA VAL A 187 9.69 -14.06 -14.01
C VAL A 187 9.03 -13.35 -12.83
N ASP A 188 7.88 -12.72 -13.06
CA ASP A 188 7.08 -12.07 -12.01
C ASP A 188 5.95 -13.00 -11.56
N LEU A 189 5.99 -13.43 -10.31
CA LEU A 189 5.08 -14.42 -9.73
C LEU A 189 3.97 -13.72 -8.95
N GLY A 190 2.74 -13.85 -9.43
CA GLY A 190 1.59 -13.06 -8.97
C GLY A 190 1.59 -11.65 -9.58
N CYS A 191 1.81 -11.55 -10.89
CA CYS A 191 2.04 -10.27 -11.58
C CYS A 191 0.80 -9.36 -11.68
N GLY A 192 -0.39 -9.85 -11.32
CA GLY A 192 -1.62 -9.08 -11.24
C GLY A 192 -1.97 -8.34 -12.53
N ASN A 193 -1.85 -7.02 -12.51
CA ASN A 193 -2.16 -6.18 -13.67
C ASN A 193 -1.15 -6.36 -14.83
N GLY A 194 0.05 -6.90 -14.59
CA GLY A 194 1.08 -7.13 -15.61
C GLY A 194 1.84 -5.89 -16.08
N LEU A 195 1.58 -4.70 -15.53
CA LEU A 195 2.23 -3.45 -15.95
C LEU A 195 3.74 -3.47 -15.67
N LEU A 196 4.17 -4.00 -14.52
CA LEU A 196 5.60 -4.15 -14.21
C LEU A 196 6.30 -5.01 -15.28
N VAL A 197 5.69 -6.12 -15.67
CA VAL A 197 6.19 -7.03 -16.71
C VAL A 197 6.26 -6.31 -18.06
N HIS A 198 5.20 -5.56 -18.42
CA HIS A 198 5.16 -4.77 -19.64
C HIS A 198 6.29 -3.75 -19.70
N ILE A 199 6.52 -2.98 -18.62
CA ILE A 199 7.59 -1.98 -18.55
C ILE A 199 8.96 -2.66 -18.71
N LEU A 200 9.26 -3.68 -17.90
CA LEU A 200 10.57 -4.36 -17.93
C LEU A 200 10.85 -5.00 -19.30
N SER A 201 9.84 -5.63 -19.91
CA SER A 201 9.94 -6.24 -21.24
C SER A 201 10.16 -5.18 -22.33
N SER A 202 9.44 -4.06 -22.25
CA SER A 202 9.59 -2.91 -23.15
C SER A 202 10.94 -2.22 -23.02
N GLU A 203 11.57 -2.28 -21.85
CA GLU A 203 12.95 -1.85 -21.63
C GLU A 203 13.98 -2.92 -22.07
N GLY A 204 13.54 -4.00 -22.73
CA GLY A 204 14.38 -5.00 -23.39
C GLY A 204 14.88 -6.13 -22.49
N HIS A 205 14.25 -6.36 -21.34
CA HIS A 205 14.51 -7.53 -20.50
C HIS A 205 13.64 -8.70 -20.91
N LEU A 206 14.23 -9.89 -21.05
CA LEU A 206 13.47 -11.09 -21.39
C LEU A 206 12.72 -11.57 -20.14
N GLY A 207 11.39 -11.59 -20.17
CA GLY A 207 10.66 -12.12 -19.05
C GLY A 207 9.19 -12.36 -19.32
N ARG A 208 8.52 -12.89 -18.30
CA ARG A 208 7.08 -13.14 -18.30
C ARG A 208 6.47 -12.94 -16.91
N GLY A 209 5.17 -12.67 -16.88
CA GLY A 209 4.39 -12.64 -15.65
C GLY A 209 3.43 -13.82 -15.58
N ILE A 210 3.29 -14.40 -14.40
CA ILE A 210 2.35 -15.48 -14.15
C ILE A 210 1.40 -15.01 -13.05
N ASP A 211 0.09 -15.04 -13.31
CA ASP A 211 -0.92 -14.77 -12.30
C ASP A 211 -2.06 -15.77 -12.41
N VAL A 212 -2.71 -16.08 -11.28
CA VAL A 212 -3.87 -16.98 -11.27
C VAL A 212 -5.09 -16.37 -11.96
N ARG A 213 -5.10 -15.05 -12.18
CA ARG A 213 -6.20 -14.32 -12.81
C ARG A 213 -5.68 -13.38 -13.90
N ARG A 214 -6.25 -13.54 -15.09
CA ARG A 214 -6.10 -12.55 -16.16
C ARG A 214 -6.84 -11.24 -15.83
N ARG A 215 -6.20 -10.11 -16.07
CA ARG A 215 -6.79 -8.75 -15.92
C ARG A 215 -7.16 -8.16 -17.27
N LYS A 216 -8.05 -7.16 -17.28
CA LYS A 216 -8.55 -6.56 -18.54
C LYS A 216 -7.46 -5.78 -19.24
N ILE A 217 -6.56 -5.16 -18.47
CA ILE A 217 -5.43 -4.43 -19.03
C ILE A 217 -4.46 -5.30 -19.84
N TRP A 218 -4.47 -6.63 -19.65
CA TRP A 218 -3.61 -7.53 -20.43
C TRP A 218 -3.90 -7.45 -21.94
N ASP A 219 -5.15 -7.18 -22.33
CA ASP A 219 -5.55 -6.99 -23.73
C ASP A 219 -4.91 -5.76 -24.41
N MET A 220 -4.34 -4.84 -23.63
CA MET A 220 -3.76 -3.60 -24.12
C MET A 220 -2.25 -3.69 -24.36
N TYR A 221 -1.59 -4.72 -23.84
CA TYR A 221 -0.13 -4.85 -23.97
C TYR A 221 0.25 -5.46 -25.33
N GLY A 222 1.40 -5.03 -25.85
CA GLY A 222 1.94 -5.51 -27.11
C GLY A 222 2.56 -6.92 -27.00
N PRO A 223 2.95 -7.50 -28.16
CA PRO A 223 3.50 -8.86 -28.24
C PRO A 223 4.81 -9.05 -27.46
N GLU A 224 5.51 -7.96 -27.11
CA GLU A 224 6.68 -8.00 -26.24
C GLU A 224 6.35 -8.42 -24.79
N THR A 225 5.09 -8.31 -24.38
CA THR A 225 4.65 -8.57 -23.01
C THR A 225 4.05 -9.97 -22.88
N HIS A 226 4.79 -10.86 -22.21
CA HIS A 226 4.38 -12.24 -22.03
C HIS A 226 3.69 -12.42 -20.67
N LEU A 227 2.40 -12.74 -20.68
CA LEU A 227 1.59 -12.93 -19.46
C LEU A 227 0.82 -14.26 -19.54
N GLU A 228 0.87 -15.03 -18.46
CA GLU A 228 0.29 -16.37 -18.37
C GLU A 228 -0.75 -16.42 -17.24
N GLU A 229 -1.97 -16.85 -17.58
CA GLU A 229 -3.02 -17.12 -16.59
C GLU A 229 -2.87 -18.55 -16.05
N SER A 230 -2.11 -18.70 -14.96
CA SER A 230 -1.82 -20.00 -14.35
C SER A 230 -1.69 -19.91 -12.84
N SER A 231 -2.09 -20.99 -12.14
CA SER A 231 -1.91 -21.12 -10.70
C SER A 231 -0.49 -21.59 -10.39
N ILE A 232 0.25 -20.82 -9.61
CA ILE A 232 1.57 -21.24 -9.12
C ILE A 232 1.37 -22.11 -7.88
N VAL A 233 1.78 -23.37 -7.97
CA VAL A 233 1.80 -24.30 -6.84
C VAL A 233 3.25 -24.54 -6.44
N PRO A 234 3.67 -24.21 -5.21
CA PRO A 234 5.02 -24.46 -4.73
C PRO A 234 5.39 -25.95 -4.82
N GLY A 235 6.28 -26.26 -5.75
CA GLY A 235 6.65 -27.62 -6.11
C GLY A 235 7.60 -27.64 -7.31
N ASP A 236 8.11 -28.83 -7.62
CA ASP A 236 9.12 -29.05 -8.66
C ASP A 236 8.62 -28.70 -10.07
N SER A 237 7.29 -28.64 -10.26
CA SER A 237 6.66 -28.26 -11.53
C SER A 237 6.74 -26.75 -11.84
N HIS A 238 7.09 -25.90 -10.87
CA HIS A 238 7.15 -24.45 -11.03
C HIS A 238 8.54 -23.89 -10.70
N LEU A 239 9.56 -24.51 -11.29
CA LEU A 239 10.95 -24.05 -11.25
C LEU A 239 11.34 -23.29 -12.52
N PHE A 240 12.30 -22.37 -12.39
CA PHE A 240 12.73 -21.45 -13.45
C PHE A 240 14.25 -21.48 -13.63
N PRO A 241 14.85 -22.62 -14.04
CA PRO A 241 16.31 -22.81 -14.03
C PRO A 241 17.08 -21.82 -14.92
N ASP A 242 16.44 -21.37 -16.01
CA ASP A 242 17.05 -20.46 -16.99
C ASP A 242 16.80 -18.97 -16.69
N THR A 243 16.20 -18.65 -15.54
CA THR A 243 15.81 -17.27 -15.16
C THR A 243 16.78 -16.67 -14.16
N ASP A 244 17.23 -15.44 -14.41
CA ASP A 244 18.15 -14.73 -13.52
C ASP A 244 17.45 -14.21 -12.25
N TRP A 245 16.21 -13.70 -12.39
CA TRP A 245 15.48 -13.04 -11.31
C TRP A 245 14.02 -13.51 -11.19
N LEU A 246 13.61 -13.86 -9.98
CA LEU A 246 12.20 -14.00 -9.61
C LEU A 246 11.72 -12.74 -8.89
N ILE A 247 10.58 -12.21 -9.32
CA ILE A 247 9.98 -11.00 -8.77
C ILE A 247 8.68 -11.39 -8.06
N GLY A 248 8.48 -10.79 -6.88
CA GLY A 248 7.24 -10.83 -6.13
C GLY A 248 6.78 -9.43 -5.78
N ASN A 249 6.17 -8.74 -6.73
CA ASN A 249 5.58 -7.43 -6.47
C ASN A 249 4.19 -7.62 -5.85
N HIS A 250 4.07 -7.45 -4.52
CA HIS A 250 2.79 -7.59 -3.84
C HIS A 250 2.11 -8.96 -4.08
N SER A 251 2.91 -10.02 -4.11
CA SER A 251 2.53 -11.38 -4.54
C SER A 251 1.72 -12.20 -3.52
N ASP A 252 1.13 -11.54 -2.52
CA ASP A 252 0.23 -12.15 -1.53
C ASP A 252 0.77 -13.47 -0.93
N GLU A 253 0.03 -14.57 -1.09
CA GLU A 253 0.37 -15.90 -0.56
C GLU A 253 1.70 -16.46 -1.10
N LEU A 254 2.21 -15.96 -2.24
CA LEU A 254 3.48 -16.38 -2.82
C LEU A 254 4.67 -15.66 -2.19
N THR A 255 4.47 -14.58 -1.44
CA THR A 255 5.55 -13.79 -0.83
C THR A 255 6.61 -14.65 -0.10
N PRO A 256 6.25 -15.56 0.83
CA PRO A 256 7.24 -16.42 1.48
C PRO A 256 7.79 -17.52 0.56
N TRP A 257 7.09 -17.88 -0.51
CA TRP A 257 7.53 -18.92 -1.44
C TRP A 257 8.58 -18.46 -2.43
N ILE A 258 8.61 -17.18 -2.80
CA ILE A 258 9.52 -16.68 -3.84
C ILE A 258 11.00 -16.91 -3.53
N PRO A 259 11.51 -16.67 -2.30
CA PRO A 259 12.89 -17.02 -1.97
C PRO A 259 13.17 -18.53 -2.10
N VAL A 260 12.19 -19.38 -1.73
CA VAL A 260 12.31 -20.84 -1.83
C VAL A 260 12.36 -21.29 -3.29
N ILE A 261 11.45 -20.77 -4.13
CA ILE A 261 11.41 -21.06 -5.56
C ILE A 261 12.71 -20.59 -6.23
N ALA A 262 13.22 -19.42 -5.87
CA ALA A 262 14.49 -18.91 -6.39
C ALA A 262 15.68 -19.79 -5.97
N ALA A 263 15.71 -20.27 -4.73
CA ALA A 263 16.74 -21.19 -4.25
C ALA A 263 16.73 -22.52 -5.02
N ARG A 264 15.54 -23.09 -5.25
CA ARG A 264 15.38 -24.39 -5.92
C ARG A 264 15.45 -24.33 -7.44
N SER A 265 15.20 -23.17 -8.04
CA SER A 265 15.25 -23.00 -9.49
C SER A 265 16.67 -23.10 -10.03
N SER A 266 17.62 -22.38 -9.42
CA SER A 266 19.03 -22.44 -9.79
C SER A 266 19.90 -21.76 -8.73
N TYR A 267 21.13 -22.25 -8.54
CA TYR A 267 22.11 -21.63 -7.65
C TYR A 267 22.36 -20.15 -7.96
N SER A 268 22.32 -19.77 -9.25
CA SER A 268 22.54 -18.40 -9.70
C SER A 268 21.27 -17.53 -9.72
N CYS A 269 20.09 -18.13 -9.53
CA CYS A 269 18.82 -17.41 -9.52
C CYS A 269 18.72 -16.49 -8.30
N ARG A 270 18.17 -15.30 -8.50
CA ARG A 270 18.03 -14.23 -7.51
C ARG A 270 16.57 -13.92 -7.31
N TYR A 271 16.26 -13.20 -6.24
CA TYR A 271 14.90 -12.74 -6.03
C TYR A 271 14.80 -11.29 -5.57
N PHE A 272 13.66 -10.71 -5.89
CA PHE A 272 13.15 -9.47 -5.32
C PHE A 272 11.73 -9.72 -4.82
N VAL A 273 11.43 -9.36 -3.58
CA VAL A 273 10.05 -9.39 -3.06
C VAL A 273 9.70 -8.05 -2.42
N LEU A 274 8.47 -7.60 -2.66
CA LEU A 274 7.86 -6.42 -2.05
C LEU A 274 6.60 -6.86 -1.27
N PRO A 275 6.76 -7.25 0.01
CA PRO A 275 5.67 -7.81 0.80
C PRO A 275 4.56 -6.81 1.10
N CYS A 276 3.30 -7.20 0.86
CA CYS A 276 2.14 -6.41 1.28
C CYS A 276 1.21 -7.16 2.24
N CYS A 277 0.86 -8.41 1.96
CA CYS A 277 -0.07 -9.18 2.75
C CYS A 277 0.65 -10.17 3.66
N PHE A 278 0.07 -10.43 4.83
CA PHE A 278 0.70 -11.23 5.88
C PHE A 278 0.34 -12.70 5.71
N PHE A 279 1.04 -13.39 4.81
CA PHE A 279 0.90 -14.83 4.58
C PHE A 279 2.13 -15.60 5.07
N ASP A 280 1.90 -16.74 5.74
CA ASP A 280 2.91 -17.78 5.95
C ASP A 280 2.80 -18.79 4.79
N PHE A 281 3.60 -19.86 4.79
CA PHE A 281 3.52 -20.94 3.80
C PHE A 281 2.15 -21.63 3.78
N HIS A 282 1.41 -21.55 4.89
CA HIS A 282 0.08 -22.12 5.06
C HIS A 282 -0.88 -21.08 5.67
N GLY A 283 -1.52 -20.30 4.79
CA GLY A 283 -2.53 -19.32 5.17
C GLY A 283 -1.95 -18.03 5.77
N LYS A 284 -2.69 -17.39 6.68
CA LYS A 284 -2.31 -16.10 7.24
C LYS A 284 -1.15 -16.26 8.23
N TYR A 285 -0.22 -15.31 8.18
CA TYR A 285 0.87 -15.22 9.14
C TYR A 285 0.36 -14.85 10.53
N SER A 286 0.66 -15.72 11.50
CA SER A 286 0.36 -15.50 12.91
C SER A 286 1.55 -14.83 13.59
N ARG A 287 1.26 -13.70 14.23
CA ARG A 287 2.25 -12.90 14.93
C ARG A 287 2.84 -13.68 16.11
N ARG A 288 4.16 -13.67 16.24
CA ARG A 288 4.93 -14.40 17.26
C ARG A 288 5.21 -13.56 18.52
N GLN A 289 5.29 -12.25 18.38
CA GLN A 289 5.58 -11.35 19.50
C GLN A 289 4.92 -9.99 19.35
N SER A 290 4.72 -9.27 20.45
CA SER A 290 4.06 -7.95 20.43
C SER A 290 5.01 -6.75 20.36
N LYS A 291 6.34 -6.95 20.38
CA LYS A 291 7.35 -5.89 20.58
C LYS A 291 7.58 -4.96 19.38
N LYS A 292 7.41 -5.44 18.14
CA LYS A 292 7.65 -4.68 16.89
C LYS A 292 6.36 -4.44 16.13
N THR A 293 6.27 -3.49 15.20
CA THR A 293 5.07 -3.39 14.35
C THR A 293 4.79 -4.72 13.60
N GLN A 294 3.51 -5.03 13.32
CA GLN A 294 3.15 -6.26 12.59
C GLN A 294 3.87 -6.34 11.24
N TYR A 295 4.03 -5.20 10.55
CA TYR A 295 4.72 -5.13 9.28
C TYR A 295 6.23 -5.41 9.42
N ARG A 296 6.93 -4.80 10.39
CA ARG A 296 8.35 -5.09 10.65
C ARG A 296 8.59 -6.54 11.01
N GLU A 297 7.75 -7.11 11.87
CA GLU A 297 7.86 -8.52 12.24
C GLU A 297 7.63 -9.45 11.03
N TYR A 298 6.68 -9.09 10.16
CA TYR A 298 6.48 -9.85 8.93
C TYR A 298 7.67 -9.77 7.98
N LEU A 299 8.29 -8.59 7.83
CA LEU A 299 9.53 -8.46 7.06
C LEU A 299 10.68 -9.28 7.66
N ASP A 300 10.79 -9.33 8.98
CA ASP A 300 11.77 -10.19 9.67
C ASP A 300 11.53 -11.67 9.33
N PHE A 301 10.27 -12.10 9.27
CA PHE A 301 9.91 -13.45 8.84
C PHE A 301 10.29 -13.71 7.38
N VAL A 302 9.93 -12.84 6.44
CA VAL A 302 10.30 -13.04 5.02
C VAL A 302 11.83 -13.00 4.84
N ALA A 303 12.54 -12.19 5.61
CA ALA A 303 14.00 -12.18 5.63
C ALA A 303 14.60 -13.45 6.24
N GLU A 304 13.97 -14.03 7.28
CA GLU A 304 14.32 -15.36 7.80
C GLU A 304 14.14 -16.43 6.73
N VAL A 305 13.04 -16.42 5.99
CA VAL A 305 12.81 -17.34 4.87
C VAL A 305 13.91 -17.21 3.81
N GLY A 306 14.29 -15.99 3.44
CA GLY A 306 15.39 -15.76 2.49
C GLY A 306 16.74 -16.29 2.99
N ARG A 307 17.08 -16.08 4.27
CA ARG A 307 18.31 -16.61 4.88
C ARG A 307 18.31 -18.14 4.94
N VAL A 308 17.19 -18.74 5.33
CA VAL A 308 17.00 -20.21 5.33
C VAL A 308 16.93 -20.76 3.91
N SER A 309 16.61 -19.94 2.91
CA SER A 309 16.76 -20.29 1.49
C SER A 309 18.20 -20.10 0.99
N GLY A 310 19.13 -19.84 1.91
CA GLY A 310 20.57 -19.75 1.67
C GLY A 310 21.00 -18.47 0.96
N PHE A 311 20.23 -17.38 1.06
CA PHE A 311 20.58 -16.07 0.51
C PHE A 311 21.15 -15.12 1.56
N HIS A 312 22.09 -14.27 1.12
CA HIS A 312 22.39 -13.03 1.81
C HIS A 312 21.26 -12.05 1.49
N VAL A 313 20.39 -11.80 2.48
CA VAL A 313 19.19 -10.98 2.31
C VAL A 313 19.50 -9.51 2.59
N GLU A 314 19.37 -8.70 1.57
CA GLU A 314 19.45 -7.24 1.66
C GLU A 314 18.04 -6.64 1.75
N GLU A 315 17.90 -5.54 2.49
CA GLU A 315 16.66 -4.81 2.67
C GLU A 315 16.83 -3.38 2.12
N ASP A 316 15.82 -2.89 1.41
CA ASP A 316 15.78 -1.48 0.99
C ASP A 316 14.37 -0.89 1.09
N CYS A 317 14.30 0.44 1.16
CA CYS A 317 13.03 1.17 1.08
C CYS A 317 12.87 1.79 -0.31
N LEU A 318 11.78 1.44 -1.00
CA LEU A 318 11.42 2.00 -2.30
C LEU A 318 10.78 3.39 -2.19
N ARG A 319 10.91 4.20 -3.24
CA ARG A 319 10.25 5.51 -3.35
C ARG A 319 8.90 5.38 -4.08
N ILE A 320 7.95 4.70 -3.44
CA ILE A 320 6.59 4.45 -3.94
C ILE A 320 5.53 5.08 -3.02
N PRO A 321 4.30 5.36 -3.52
CA PRO A 321 3.20 5.92 -2.74
C PRO A 321 2.48 4.86 -1.85
N SER A 322 3.27 4.06 -1.12
CA SER A 322 2.79 2.99 -0.23
C SER A 322 3.43 3.05 1.16
N THR A 323 2.69 2.61 2.17
CA THR A 323 3.23 2.38 3.52
C THR A 323 4.01 1.06 3.61
N LYS A 324 3.73 0.11 2.70
CA LYS A 324 4.41 -1.18 2.58
C LYS A 324 5.41 -1.13 1.43
N ARG A 325 6.49 -0.39 1.66
CA ARG A 325 7.50 0.00 0.64
C ARG A 325 8.87 -0.63 0.85
N VAL A 326 8.98 -1.62 1.73
CA VAL A 326 10.25 -2.26 2.05
C VAL A 326 10.36 -3.52 1.19
N CYS A 327 11.40 -3.60 0.38
CA CYS A 327 11.70 -4.78 -0.41
C CYS A 327 12.83 -5.60 0.23
N LEU A 328 12.83 -6.89 -0.07
CA LEU A 328 13.88 -7.83 0.34
C LEU A 328 14.48 -8.48 -0.92
N ILE A 329 15.79 -8.56 -0.96
CA ILE A 329 16.56 -8.95 -2.14
C ILE A 329 17.57 -10.03 -1.78
N GLY A 330 17.59 -11.12 -2.55
CA GLY A 330 18.60 -12.16 -2.44
C GLY A 330 19.46 -12.22 -3.70
N LYS A 331 20.65 -11.58 -3.67
CA LYS A 331 21.59 -11.55 -4.81
C LYS A 331 22.66 -12.66 -4.76
N ASN A 332 23.11 -12.97 -3.55
CA ASN A 332 24.27 -13.82 -3.28
C ASN A 332 23.91 -14.97 -2.33
N ARG A 333 24.64 -16.09 -2.44
CA ARG A 333 24.48 -17.25 -1.54
C ARG A 333 25.36 -17.10 -0.30
N ILE A 334 24.91 -17.65 0.82
CA ILE A 334 25.70 -17.71 2.08
C ILE A 334 26.50 -19.00 2.22
N TYR A 335 26.42 -19.89 1.24
CA TYR A 335 27.03 -21.21 1.22
C TYR A 335 27.67 -21.45 -0.15
N SER A 336 28.55 -22.44 -0.25
CA SER A 336 29.23 -22.82 -1.48
C SER A 336 28.38 -23.78 -2.32
N ARG A 337 28.67 -23.90 -3.62
CA ARG A 337 27.86 -24.73 -4.53
C ARG A 337 27.86 -26.23 -4.17
N THR A 338 28.88 -26.72 -3.46
CA THR A 338 28.96 -28.11 -2.97
C THR A 338 27.99 -28.40 -1.82
N GLU A 339 27.57 -27.37 -1.08
CA GLU A 339 26.67 -27.49 0.07
C GLU A 339 25.19 -27.35 -0.32
N HIS A 340 24.89 -27.28 -1.62
CA HIS A 340 23.53 -27.04 -2.12
C HIS A 340 22.51 -28.08 -1.66
N SER A 341 22.87 -29.36 -1.67
CA SER A 341 21.96 -30.43 -1.21
C SER A 341 21.62 -30.30 0.27
N LEU A 342 22.62 -29.98 1.11
CA LEU A 342 22.41 -29.73 2.54
C LEU A 342 21.49 -28.52 2.76
N MET A 343 21.68 -27.46 1.97
CA MET A 343 20.83 -26.27 2.05
C MET A 343 19.38 -26.58 1.67
N ASP A 344 19.16 -27.41 0.65
CA ASP A 344 17.82 -27.81 0.24
C ASP A 344 17.09 -28.68 1.28
N GLU A 345 17.82 -29.54 2.00
CA GLU A 345 17.30 -30.27 3.15
C GLU A 345 16.87 -29.32 4.28
N GLN A 346 17.68 -28.29 4.57
CA GLN A 346 17.34 -27.28 5.58
C GLN A 346 16.09 -26.48 5.20
N ILE A 347 15.96 -26.10 3.92
CA ILE A 347 14.75 -25.45 3.39
C ILE A 347 13.53 -26.34 3.63
N THR A 348 13.63 -27.62 3.25
CA THR A 348 12.56 -28.61 3.43
C THR A 348 12.16 -28.74 4.90
N GLN A 349 13.14 -28.85 5.80
CA GLN A 349 12.89 -28.99 7.24
C GLN A 349 12.22 -27.75 7.82
N PHE A 350 12.66 -26.55 7.44
CA PHE A 350 12.07 -25.29 7.91
C PHE A 350 10.60 -25.16 7.52
N ILE A 351 10.29 -25.49 6.26
CA ILE A 351 8.94 -25.46 5.73
C ILE A 351 8.03 -26.47 6.48
N ARG A 352 8.49 -27.70 6.71
CA ARG A 352 7.76 -28.72 7.49
C ARG A 352 7.52 -28.28 8.95
N ASN A 353 8.52 -27.69 9.60
CA ASN A 353 8.40 -27.21 10.98
C ASN A 353 7.36 -26.08 11.13
N ARG A 354 7.13 -25.30 10.07
CA ARG A 354 6.07 -24.27 10.05
C ARG A 354 4.68 -24.89 9.98
N GLN A 355 4.53 -26.01 9.28
CA GLN A 355 3.28 -26.76 9.21
C GLN A 355 2.83 -27.25 10.59
N THR A 356 3.73 -27.91 11.32
CA THR A 356 3.43 -28.47 12.65
C THR A 356 3.08 -27.37 13.65
N CYS A 357 3.76 -26.23 13.62
CA CYS A 357 3.41 -25.07 14.44
C CYS A 357 1.99 -24.53 14.14
N ALA A 358 1.58 -24.52 12.87
CA ALA A 358 0.26 -24.03 12.48
C ALA A 358 -0.87 -24.98 12.91
N VAL A 359 -0.64 -26.29 12.88
CA VAL A 359 -1.62 -27.30 13.35
C VAL A 359 -1.80 -27.20 14.87
N VAL A 360 -0.70 -27.12 15.63
CA VAL A 360 -0.74 -26.97 17.10
C VAL A 360 -1.42 -25.66 17.54
N ALA A 361 -1.29 -24.59 16.76
CA ALA A 361 -1.98 -23.33 17.05
C ALA A 361 -3.50 -23.43 16.83
N ARG A 362 -3.96 -24.19 15.82
CA ARG A 362 -5.39 -24.43 15.57
C ARG A 362 -6.03 -25.30 16.65
N ASP A 363 -5.33 -26.34 17.12
CA ASP A 363 -5.83 -27.20 18.21
C ASP A 363 -5.96 -26.45 19.55
N ARG A 364 -5.16 -25.39 19.75
CA ARG A 364 -5.28 -24.51 20.94
C ARG A 364 -6.44 -23.51 20.86
N GLU A 365 -6.87 -23.13 19.66
CA GLU A 365 -8.01 -22.22 19.47
C GLU A 365 -9.36 -22.96 19.57
N ASP A 366 -9.43 -24.24 19.21
CA ASP A 366 -10.63 -25.08 19.40
C ASP A 366 -10.73 -25.74 20.79
N GLY A 367 -9.70 -25.62 21.63
CA GLY A 367 -9.56 -26.26 22.94
C GLY A 367 -10.11 -25.50 24.16
N PHE A 368 -11.20 -24.74 24.03
CA PHE A 368 -11.93 -24.20 25.19
C PHE A 368 -13.32 -24.84 25.30
N ASN A 369 -13.35 -26.14 25.63
CA ASN A 369 -14.40 -26.79 26.41
C ASN A 369 -14.03 -28.27 26.65
N HIS A 370 -13.33 -28.53 27.75
CA HIS A 370 -13.67 -29.56 28.75
C HIS A 370 -12.49 -29.75 29.70
N ASN A 371 -12.74 -29.50 30.98
CA ASN A 371 -11.91 -30.06 32.05
C ASN A 371 -12.11 -31.58 32.02
N ASP A 372 -11.05 -32.33 31.77
CA ASP A 372 -10.88 -33.59 32.47
C ASP A 372 -9.41 -33.93 32.69
N HIS A 373 -9.11 -34.26 33.94
CA HIS A 373 -7.82 -34.74 34.39
C HIS A 373 -7.64 -36.18 33.91
N SER A 374 -6.67 -36.44 33.02
CA SER A 374 -6.06 -37.77 32.97
C SER A 374 -4.63 -37.73 32.44
N VAL A 375 -3.80 -38.50 33.12
CA VAL A 375 -2.35 -38.63 32.99
C VAL A 375 -2.03 -39.82 32.09
N CYS A 376 -1.05 -39.65 31.20
CA CYS A 376 -0.23 -40.67 30.51
C CYS A 376 -0.90 -41.65 29.50
N LYS A 377 -0.43 -41.62 28.24
CA LYS A 377 0.51 -42.60 27.66
C LYS A 377 0.72 -42.33 26.16
N GLY A 378 1.97 -42.53 25.70
CA GLY A 378 2.34 -42.40 24.30
C GLY A 378 1.58 -43.38 23.41
N ALA A 379 1.14 -42.89 22.26
CA ALA A 379 0.66 -43.68 21.14
C ALA A 379 1.12 -43.00 19.85
N SER A 380 2.05 -43.64 19.17
CA SER A 380 2.40 -43.39 17.78
C SER A 380 1.14 -43.50 16.93
N SER A 381 0.70 -42.40 16.32
CA SER A 381 -0.39 -42.44 15.34
C SER A 381 0.24 -42.45 13.95
N GLU A 382 0.33 -43.63 13.36
CA GLU A 382 0.65 -43.85 11.96
C GLU A 382 -0.48 -43.24 11.09
N LEU A 383 -0.09 -42.39 10.14
CA LEU A 383 -0.98 -41.86 9.11
C LEU A 383 -1.31 -42.95 8.08
N PRO A 384 -2.51 -42.96 7.47
CA PRO A 384 -2.92 -44.03 6.58
C PRO A 384 -2.12 -44.01 5.28
N GLU A 385 -1.37 -45.08 5.04
CA GLU A 385 -0.84 -45.47 3.74
C GLU A 385 -2.01 -45.79 2.80
N ASN A 386 -2.53 -44.83 2.04
CA ASN A 386 -3.26 -45.08 0.78
C ASN A 386 -3.66 -43.80 0.00
N VAL A 387 -2.70 -42.89 -0.20
CA VAL A 387 -2.74 -41.90 -1.32
C VAL A 387 -1.31 -41.71 -1.83
N MET A 388 -0.67 -42.78 -2.26
CA MET A 388 0.73 -42.76 -2.69
C MET A 388 0.80 -43.25 -4.13
N GLU A 389 0.82 -42.31 -5.08
CA GLU A 389 1.58 -42.42 -6.35
C GLU A 389 1.50 -41.22 -7.31
N THR A 390 0.81 -40.11 -6.97
CA THR A 390 0.78 -38.88 -7.81
C THR A 390 1.39 -37.62 -7.17
N ALA A 391 1.92 -37.70 -5.95
CA ALA A 391 2.38 -36.54 -5.17
C ALA A 391 3.91 -36.36 -5.11
N SER A 392 4.66 -36.91 -6.07
CA SER A 392 6.11 -36.70 -6.18
C SER A 392 6.38 -35.28 -6.71
N GLY A 393 6.74 -34.35 -5.81
CA GLY A 393 7.24 -33.01 -6.19
C GLY A 393 6.50 -31.82 -5.57
N ILE A 394 5.49 -32.03 -4.71
CA ILE A 394 4.84 -30.96 -3.95
C ILE A 394 5.62 -30.69 -2.67
N TRP A 395 6.06 -29.45 -2.45
CA TRP A 395 6.89 -29.11 -1.28
C TRP A 395 6.09 -29.04 0.01
N MET A 396 4.82 -28.63 -0.08
CA MET A 396 3.89 -28.55 1.05
C MET A 396 2.48 -28.94 0.66
N PRO A 397 1.94 -30.05 1.21
CA PRO A 397 0.53 -30.36 1.10
C PRO A 397 -0.34 -29.29 1.76
N GLY A 398 -1.41 -28.86 1.10
CA GLY A 398 -2.39 -27.91 1.65
C GLY A 398 -2.11 -26.43 1.36
N PHE A 399 -1.08 -26.09 0.57
CA PHE A 399 -1.04 -24.77 -0.06
C PHE A 399 -2.22 -24.66 -1.03
N GLN A 400 -3.02 -23.60 -0.88
CA GLN A 400 -4.18 -23.36 -1.72
C GLN A 400 -4.00 -22.01 -2.43
N PRO A 401 -3.71 -22.02 -3.74
CA PRO A 401 -3.73 -20.80 -4.53
C PRO A 401 -5.10 -20.12 -4.43
N ARG A 402 -5.15 -18.80 -4.59
CA ARG A 402 -6.43 -18.11 -4.73
C ARG A 402 -7.25 -18.69 -5.88
N GLU A 403 -8.57 -18.68 -5.72
CA GLU A 403 -9.51 -19.09 -6.78
C GLU A 403 -9.32 -18.23 -8.03
N LYS A 404 -9.46 -18.79 -9.23
CA LYS A 404 -9.35 -18.03 -10.50
C LYS A 404 -10.40 -16.92 -10.62
N VAL A 405 -11.57 -17.12 -10.02
CA VAL A 405 -12.66 -16.13 -10.03
C VAL A 405 -12.75 -15.44 -8.67
N GLU A 406 -12.74 -14.11 -8.67
CA GLU A 406 -13.04 -13.34 -7.47
C GLU A 406 -14.55 -13.27 -7.28
N GLN A 407 -15.09 -13.98 -6.28
CA GLN A 407 -16.46 -13.72 -5.87
C GLN A 407 -16.52 -12.33 -5.25
N THR A 408 -17.14 -11.36 -5.95
CA THR A 408 -17.40 -10.02 -5.39
C THR A 408 -18.42 -10.13 -4.26
N ARG A 409 -17.91 -10.39 -3.06
CA ARG A 409 -18.66 -10.39 -1.82
C ARG A 409 -18.56 -9.02 -1.18
N ASN A 410 -19.54 -8.17 -1.49
CA ASN A 410 -19.71 -6.89 -0.83
C ASN A 410 -21.13 -6.83 -0.27
N CYS A 411 -21.34 -6.11 0.84
CA CYS A 411 -22.69 -5.92 1.37
C CYS A 411 -23.63 -5.19 0.37
N ALA A 412 -23.11 -4.65 -0.73
CA ALA A 412 -23.90 -4.05 -1.81
C ALA A 412 -24.47 -5.09 -2.81
N ALA A 413 -23.96 -6.33 -2.81
CA ALA A 413 -24.44 -7.46 -3.58
C ALA A 413 -25.53 -8.25 -2.84
N LEU A 414 -25.78 -7.93 -1.55
CA LEU A 414 -26.90 -8.48 -0.81
C LEU A 414 -28.23 -8.00 -1.41
N PRO A 415 -29.28 -8.84 -1.41
CA PRO A 415 -30.62 -8.43 -1.83
C PRO A 415 -31.07 -7.18 -1.07
N ARG A 416 -31.65 -6.19 -1.77
CA ARG A 416 -32.08 -4.92 -1.16
C ARG A 416 -33.08 -5.15 -0.03
N ASP A 417 -34.05 -6.05 -0.23
CA ASP A 417 -35.04 -6.39 0.79
C ASP A 417 -34.42 -6.92 2.09
N PHE A 418 -33.30 -7.65 1.98
CA PHE A 418 -32.55 -8.12 3.14
C PHE A 418 -31.83 -6.96 3.85
N VAL A 419 -31.17 -6.07 3.09
CA VAL A 419 -30.51 -4.89 3.64
C VAL A 419 -31.52 -3.97 4.33
N ASP A 420 -32.64 -3.69 3.67
CA ASP A 420 -33.71 -2.82 4.16
C ASP A 420 -34.36 -3.42 5.43
N GLY A 421 -34.54 -4.74 5.47
CA GLY A 421 -35.01 -5.44 6.67
C GLY A 421 -34.06 -5.32 7.87
N VAL A 422 -32.74 -5.44 7.64
CA VAL A 422 -31.74 -5.25 8.71
C VAL A 422 -31.68 -3.78 9.14
N VAL A 423 -31.68 -2.83 8.20
CA VAL A 423 -31.67 -1.39 8.48
C VAL A 423 -32.91 -1.00 9.29
N LEU A 424 -34.10 -1.46 8.91
CA LEU A 424 -35.34 -1.17 9.63
C LEU A 424 -35.34 -1.75 11.05
N ASN A 425 -34.86 -2.99 11.22
CA ASN A 425 -34.74 -3.61 12.53
C ASN A 425 -33.81 -2.82 13.45
N VAL A 426 -32.61 -2.48 12.97
CA VAL A 426 -31.64 -1.69 13.75
C VAL A 426 -32.19 -0.28 14.06
N ALA A 427 -32.86 0.37 13.11
CA ALA A 427 -33.46 1.67 13.36
C ALA A 427 -34.58 1.62 14.41
N ASN A 428 -35.45 0.60 14.35
CA ASN A 428 -36.49 0.39 15.35
C ASN A 428 -35.90 0.10 16.74
N LEU A 429 -34.81 -0.66 16.83
CA LEU A 429 -34.12 -0.88 18.10
C LEU A 429 -33.59 0.43 18.71
N LEU A 430 -33.01 1.31 17.90
CA LEU A 430 -32.54 2.61 18.35
C LEU A 430 -33.70 3.54 18.76
N LEU A 431 -34.83 3.48 18.05
CA LEU A 431 -36.01 4.33 18.32
C LEU A 431 -36.86 3.85 19.50
N ASN A 432 -36.89 2.54 19.78
CA ASN A 432 -37.75 1.92 20.79
C ASN A 432 -37.07 1.73 22.14
N ALA A 433 -35.80 2.10 22.30
CA ALA A 433 -35.08 2.07 23.58
C ALA A 433 -35.56 3.17 24.56
N VAL A 434 -36.86 3.49 24.57
CA VAL A 434 -37.48 4.48 25.47
C VAL A 434 -38.04 3.76 26.70
N PRO A 435 -37.55 4.03 27.93
CA PRO A 435 -38.29 3.67 29.13
C PRO A 435 -39.55 4.53 29.21
N ALA A 436 -40.68 3.90 29.52
CA ALA A 436 -41.96 4.57 29.73
C ALA A 436 -41.82 5.82 30.63
N LYS A 437 -42.35 6.95 30.13
CA LYS A 437 -42.79 8.16 30.84
C LYS A 437 -42.37 8.27 32.32
N SER A 438 -41.40 9.13 32.61
CA SER A 438 -41.40 9.91 33.85
C SER A 438 -42.21 11.18 33.59
N CYS A 439 -43.40 11.24 34.20
CA CYS A 439 -44.21 12.44 34.26
C CYS A 439 -43.64 13.38 35.34
N SER A 440 -43.14 14.55 34.94
CA SER A 440 -43.16 15.73 35.80
C SER A 440 -43.17 17.00 34.93
N ASN A 441 -44.32 17.68 34.91
CA ASN A 441 -44.51 19.02 34.37
C ASN A 441 -43.56 20.03 35.03
N THR A 442 -43.00 20.94 34.24
CA THR A 442 -43.10 22.40 34.46
C THR A 442 -42.55 23.19 33.25
N HIS A 443 -43.43 24.01 32.68
CA HIS A 443 -43.26 25.22 31.87
C HIS A 443 -42.02 25.42 30.97
N GLY A 444 -42.29 25.60 29.67
CA GLY A 444 -41.42 26.35 28.77
C GLY A 444 -41.44 25.79 27.35
N GLY A 445 -42.17 26.44 26.44
CA GLY A 445 -42.30 25.99 25.06
C GLY A 445 -40.95 25.90 24.33
N ASN A 446 -40.67 24.73 23.74
CA ASN A 446 -39.72 24.61 22.64
C ASN A 446 -40.19 23.51 21.69
N LYS A 447 -40.84 23.91 20.59
CA LYS A 447 -41.14 23.03 19.45
C LYS A 447 -39.83 22.70 18.73
N ASN A 448 -39.24 21.50 18.92
CA ASN A 448 -38.42 20.78 17.91
C ASN A 448 -37.68 19.51 18.41
N THR A 449 -38.24 18.69 19.30
CA THR A 449 -37.61 17.41 19.67
C THR A 449 -37.99 16.30 18.69
N TRP A 450 -37.33 16.26 17.52
CA TRP A 450 -37.36 15.08 16.63
C TRP A 450 -36.65 13.92 17.33
N ASN A 451 -37.28 12.75 17.37
CA ASN A 451 -36.79 11.57 18.05
C ASN A 451 -35.48 11.10 17.41
N GLN A 452 -34.36 11.20 18.13
CA GLN A 452 -33.05 10.74 17.66
C GLN A 452 -32.76 9.29 18.08
N GLY A 453 -33.65 8.66 18.85
CA GLY A 453 -33.41 7.38 19.48
C GLY A 453 -32.27 7.42 20.52
N GLU A 454 -31.90 6.24 21.02
CA GLU A 454 -30.71 6.05 21.83
C GLU A 454 -29.49 5.65 20.98
N SER A 455 -28.31 5.63 21.59
CA SER A 455 -27.09 5.09 21.00
C SER A 455 -26.83 3.68 21.50
N LEU A 456 -26.63 2.72 20.61
CA LEU A 456 -26.23 1.35 20.97
C LEU A 456 -24.83 1.05 20.46
N SER A 457 -24.06 0.29 21.23
CA SER A 457 -22.80 -0.29 20.78
C SER A 457 -23.03 -1.33 19.69
N LEU A 458 -22.05 -1.53 18.81
CA LEU A 458 -22.11 -2.57 17.78
C LEU A 458 -22.33 -3.98 18.35
N LYS A 459 -21.93 -4.21 19.60
CA LYS A 459 -22.14 -5.48 20.31
C LYS A 459 -23.62 -5.66 20.65
N GLU A 460 -24.25 -4.64 21.25
CA GLU A 460 -25.68 -4.67 21.60
C GLU A 460 -26.54 -4.82 20.34
N VAL A 461 -26.22 -4.10 19.25
CA VAL A 461 -26.94 -4.25 17.98
C VAL A 461 -26.78 -5.66 17.41
N ALA A 462 -25.59 -6.26 17.52
CA ALA A 462 -25.37 -7.63 17.07
C ALA A 462 -26.15 -8.67 17.91
N GLU A 463 -26.25 -8.49 19.22
CA GLU A 463 -26.99 -9.40 20.11
C GLU A 463 -28.50 -9.47 19.78
N HIS A 464 -29.07 -8.38 19.25
CA HIS A 464 -30.47 -8.31 18.85
C HIS A 464 -30.74 -8.84 17.42
N LEU A 465 -29.70 -9.10 16.63
CA LEU A 465 -29.82 -9.70 15.31
C LEU A 465 -29.69 -11.22 15.39
N ASN A 466 -30.50 -11.94 14.62
CA ASN A 466 -30.43 -13.41 14.62
C ASN A 466 -29.08 -13.93 14.09
N LYS A 467 -28.68 -15.11 14.56
CA LYS A 467 -27.37 -15.72 14.25
C LYS A 467 -27.17 -15.95 12.74
N GLU A 468 -28.24 -16.24 12.01
CA GLU A 468 -28.22 -16.44 10.55
C GLU A 468 -27.90 -15.15 9.78
N THR A 469 -28.53 -14.02 10.17
CA THR A 469 -28.27 -12.69 9.59
C THR A 469 -26.82 -12.28 9.84
N LEU A 470 -26.30 -12.47 11.06
CA LEU A 470 -24.91 -12.16 11.37
C LEU A 470 -23.92 -13.03 10.60
N LYS A 471 -24.22 -14.33 10.44
CA LYS A 471 -23.39 -15.26 9.65
C LYS A 471 -23.36 -14.83 8.18
N ARG A 472 -24.49 -14.42 7.62
CA ARG A 472 -24.62 -13.90 6.26
C ARG A 472 -23.91 -12.55 6.06
N LEU A 473 -23.99 -11.65 7.04
CA LEU A 473 -23.25 -10.37 7.00
C LEU A 473 -21.73 -10.58 7.13
N LYS A 474 -21.29 -11.60 7.89
CA LYS A 474 -19.88 -11.98 8.01
C LYS A 474 -19.35 -12.67 6.76
N SER A 475 -20.17 -13.48 6.07
CA SER A 475 -19.76 -14.19 4.85
C SER A 475 -19.54 -13.26 3.65
N GLU A 476 -20.17 -12.08 3.65
CA GLU A 476 -20.08 -11.06 2.58
C GLU A 476 -18.99 -9.99 2.80
N TYR A 477 -17.97 -10.28 3.60
CA TYR A 477 -16.76 -9.45 3.81
C TYR A 477 -16.97 -7.94 4.04
N GLY A 478 -17.98 -7.59 4.86
CA GLY A 478 -18.14 -6.26 5.44
C GLY A 478 -18.62 -6.27 6.89
N GLY A 479 -19.36 -7.30 7.29
CA GLY A 479 -19.95 -7.37 8.63
C GLY A 479 -21.00 -6.29 8.87
N LEU A 480 -21.60 -6.31 10.06
CA LEU A 480 -22.66 -5.39 10.48
C LEU A 480 -22.21 -3.93 10.44
N GLN A 481 -20.99 -3.64 10.91
CA GLN A 481 -20.49 -2.26 10.96
C GLN A 481 -20.38 -1.62 9.56
N THR A 482 -19.93 -2.37 8.56
CA THR A 482 -19.80 -1.85 7.19
C THR A 482 -21.17 -1.65 6.56
N LEU A 483 -22.12 -2.55 6.81
CA LEU A 483 -23.51 -2.37 6.37
C LEU A 483 -24.09 -1.05 6.90
N LEU A 484 -23.93 -0.79 8.20
CA LEU A 484 -24.45 0.43 8.83
C LEU A 484 -23.75 1.69 8.31
N LYS A 485 -22.42 1.64 8.10
CA LYS A 485 -21.67 2.74 7.48
C LYS A 485 -22.08 3.02 6.03
N ASN A 486 -22.40 1.99 5.26
CA ASN A 486 -22.85 2.14 3.87
C ASN A 486 -24.27 2.73 3.79
N ASN A 487 -25.12 2.46 4.78
CA ASN A 487 -26.45 3.06 4.94
C ASN A 487 -26.38 4.44 5.63
N HIS A 488 -25.50 5.29 5.10
CA HIS A 488 -25.17 6.62 5.63
C HIS A 488 -26.35 7.60 5.68
N GLN A 489 -27.43 7.31 4.94
CA GLN A 489 -28.67 8.07 5.03
C GLN A 489 -29.25 7.98 6.43
N VAL A 490 -29.26 6.77 7.02
CA VAL A 490 -29.98 6.43 8.25
C VAL A 490 -29.07 6.47 9.47
N PHE A 491 -27.86 5.93 9.36
CA PHE A 491 -26.99 5.73 10.52
C PHE A 491 -25.72 6.57 10.50
N GLU A 492 -25.26 6.93 11.68
CA GLU A 492 -23.94 7.47 11.96
C GLU A 492 -23.21 6.55 12.95
N VAL A 493 -22.00 6.10 12.58
CA VAL A 493 -21.19 5.17 13.40
C VAL A 493 -19.95 5.90 13.90
N LEU A 494 -19.93 6.25 15.19
CA LEU A 494 -18.85 6.96 15.88
C LEU A 494 -18.39 6.13 17.08
N ASP A 495 -17.07 5.97 17.24
CA ASP A 495 -16.44 5.28 18.39
C ASP A 495 -17.04 3.91 18.74
N GLY A 496 -17.48 3.16 17.72
CA GLY A 496 -18.07 1.82 17.89
C GLY A 496 -19.54 1.81 18.36
N ARG A 497 -20.17 2.98 18.42
CA ARG A 497 -21.61 3.18 18.68
C ARG A 497 -22.35 3.59 17.41
N VAL A 498 -23.60 3.17 17.30
CA VAL A 498 -24.50 3.42 16.18
C VAL A 498 -25.59 4.37 16.66
N HIS A 499 -25.82 5.42 15.88
CA HIS A 499 -26.84 6.44 16.12
C HIS A 499 -27.71 6.60 14.89
N ILE A 500 -28.96 7.04 15.08
CA ILE A 500 -29.75 7.58 13.98
C ILE A 500 -29.21 8.95 13.62
N ARG A 501 -28.96 9.15 12.32
CA ARG A 501 -28.33 10.37 11.81
C ARG A 501 -29.31 11.54 11.80
N ASP A 502 -28.99 12.61 12.51
CA ASP A 502 -29.73 13.88 12.43
C ASP A 502 -29.04 14.88 11.50
N TRP A 503 -29.61 15.03 10.30
CA TRP A 503 -29.10 15.90 9.25
C TRP A 503 -29.15 17.41 9.60
N ARG A 504 -29.88 17.82 10.64
CA ARG A 504 -29.89 19.23 11.11
C ARG A 504 -28.61 19.62 11.86
N LYS A 505 -27.87 18.65 12.39
CA LYS A 505 -26.66 18.88 13.19
C LYS A 505 -25.37 18.92 12.34
N GLU A 506 -25.48 18.76 11.02
CA GLU A 506 -24.32 18.67 10.13
C GLU A 506 -23.62 20.03 9.99
N LYS A 507 -22.37 20.14 10.46
CA LYS A 507 -21.54 21.33 10.24
C LYS A 507 -20.97 21.29 8.81
N PRO A 508 -20.97 22.42 8.06
CA PRO A 508 -20.35 22.46 6.74
C PRO A 508 -18.86 22.10 6.85
N SER A 509 -18.44 21.07 6.10
CA SER A 509 -17.07 20.53 6.21
C SER A 509 -16.03 21.57 5.76
N ARG A 510 -15.07 21.90 6.63
CA ARG A 510 -13.91 22.79 6.34
C ARG A 510 -12.87 22.24 5.34
N LYS A 511 -13.15 21.12 4.66
CA LYS A 511 -12.25 20.57 3.61
C LYS A 511 -12.78 21.00 2.25
N THR A 512 -11.96 21.74 1.50
CA THR A 512 -12.18 22.10 0.10
C THR A 512 -12.47 20.81 -0.68
N LYS A 513 -13.74 20.53 -0.97
CA LYS A 513 -14.13 19.40 -1.83
C LYS A 513 -13.66 19.75 -3.25
N SER A 514 -13.02 18.82 -3.94
CA SER A 514 -12.66 18.99 -5.36
C SER A 514 -13.93 19.26 -6.20
N GLU A 515 -13.82 20.05 -7.27
CA GLU A 515 -14.94 20.39 -8.16
C GLU A 515 -15.68 19.14 -8.66
N VAL A 516 -14.95 18.04 -8.89
CA VAL A 516 -15.50 16.73 -9.28
C VAL A 516 -16.47 16.16 -8.24
N LYS A 517 -16.16 16.26 -6.94
CA LYS A 517 -17.07 15.82 -5.87
C LYS A 517 -18.28 16.73 -5.69
N ARG A 518 -18.18 18.00 -6.10
CA ARG A 518 -19.29 18.95 -6.04
C ARG A 518 -20.32 18.66 -7.13
N CYS A 519 -19.87 18.36 -8.36
CA CYS A 519 -20.74 17.89 -9.45
C CYS A 519 -21.47 16.59 -9.10
N LEU A 520 -20.75 15.58 -8.55
CA LEU A 520 -21.36 14.30 -8.15
C LEU A 520 -22.45 14.44 -7.08
N SER A 521 -22.36 15.45 -6.20
CA SER A 521 -23.41 15.71 -5.20
C SER A 521 -24.66 16.38 -5.77
N ALA A 522 -24.53 17.14 -6.86
CA ALA A 522 -25.65 17.75 -7.57
C ALA A 522 -26.38 16.72 -8.44
N GLU A 523 -25.63 15.80 -9.07
CA GLU A 523 -26.16 14.70 -9.90
C GLU A 523 -26.88 13.62 -9.07
N ALA A 524 -26.51 13.43 -7.80
CA ALA A 524 -27.14 12.47 -6.90
C ALA A 524 -28.40 13.02 -6.17
N PHE A 525 -28.71 14.31 -6.32
CA PHE A 525 -29.79 14.98 -5.58
C PHE A 525 -31.18 14.41 -5.95
N LYS A 526 -31.94 13.97 -4.94
CA LYS A 526 -33.28 13.37 -5.07
C LYS A 526 -33.35 12.15 -6.00
N THR A 527 -32.25 11.42 -6.19
CA THR A 527 -32.21 10.17 -6.99
C THR A 527 -32.66 8.92 -6.23
N ARG A 528 -32.85 9.04 -4.91
CA ARG A 528 -33.35 7.99 -4.01
C ARG A 528 -34.40 8.55 -3.07
N LEU A 529 -35.33 7.69 -2.65
CA LEU A 529 -36.34 8.05 -1.66
C LEU A 529 -35.72 8.32 -0.28
N CYS A 530 -36.34 9.22 0.46
CA CYS A 530 -35.94 9.56 1.82
C CYS A 530 -36.37 8.46 2.80
N TRP A 531 -35.40 7.73 3.36
CA TRP A 531 -35.68 6.68 4.34
C TRP A 531 -36.44 7.23 5.55
N PHE A 532 -36.07 8.41 6.06
CA PHE A 532 -36.75 9.02 7.21
C PHE A 532 -38.20 9.41 6.92
N PHE A 533 -38.48 9.86 5.70
CA PHE A 533 -39.85 10.18 5.30
C PHE A 533 -40.74 8.93 5.28
N ILE A 534 -40.19 7.78 4.89
CA ILE A 534 -40.94 6.53 4.75
C ILE A 534 -41.05 5.77 6.07
N HIS A 535 -39.99 5.74 6.88
CA HIS A 535 -39.86 4.79 7.98
C HIS A 535 -39.71 5.42 9.38
N HIS A 536 -39.37 6.70 9.48
CA HIS A 536 -39.18 7.34 10.79
C HIS A 536 -40.52 7.80 11.37
N PRO A 537 -40.83 7.56 12.66
CA PRO A 537 -42.12 7.91 13.27
C PRO A 537 -42.44 9.41 13.21
N ASP A 538 -41.42 10.26 13.32
CA ASP A 538 -41.56 11.72 13.23
C ASP A 538 -41.36 12.27 11.80
N GLY A 539 -41.21 11.39 10.80
CA GLY A 539 -40.84 11.77 9.44
C GLY A 539 -39.41 12.31 9.30
N CYS A 540 -39.09 12.93 8.17
CA CYS A 540 -37.77 13.51 7.93
C CYS A 540 -37.53 14.77 8.78
N SER A 541 -36.33 14.89 9.35
CA SER A 541 -35.95 16.07 10.14
C SER A 541 -35.70 17.33 9.29
N LEU A 542 -35.59 17.20 7.97
CA LEU A 542 -35.42 18.31 7.03
C LEU A 542 -36.71 18.60 6.25
N PRO A 543 -36.99 19.88 5.90
CA PRO A 543 -37.98 20.20 4.88
C PRO A 543 -37.62 19.55 3.53
N SER A 544 -38.63 19.21 2.73
CA SER A 544 -38.44 18.54 1.42
C SER A 544 -37.44 19.26 0.50
N GLU A 545 -37.46 20.60 0.47
CA GLU A 545 -36.56 21.42 -0.36
C GLU A 545 -35.09 21.31 0.05
N SER A 546 -34.84 21.08 1.35
CA SER A 546 -33.49 20.99 1.91
C SER A 546 -32.99 19.55 2.01
N CYS A 547 -33.87 18.56 1.81
CA CYS A 547 -33.50 17.15 1.90
C CYS A 547 -32.82 16.70 0.59
N PRO A 548 -31.62 16.08 0.66
CA PRO A 548 -30.97 15.53 -0.53
C PRO A 548 -31.66 14.29 -1.11
N TYR A 549 -32.71 13.79 -0.46
CA TYR A 549 -33.49 12.61 -0.83
C TYR A 549 -34.95 12.97 -1.08
N ALA A 550 -35.61 12.24 -1.98
CA ALA A 550 -36.98 12.53 -2.41
C ALA A 550 -38.02 12.15 -1.34
N HIS A 551 -38.90 13.09 -0.98
CA HIS A 551 -40.04 12.85 -0.07
C HIS A 551 -41.27 12.37 -0.87
N GLY A 552 -41.15 11.18 -1.47
CA GLY A 552 -42.18 10.58 -2.32
C GLY A 552 -41.71 10.39 -3.77
N THR A 553 -42.52 9.70 -4.56
CA THR A 553 -42.18 9.35 -5.96
C THR A 553 -42.21 10.55 -6.90
N GLU A 554 -42.94 11.60 -6.54
CA GLU A 554 -43.08 12.85 -7.34
C GLU A 554 -41.79 13.66 -7.35
N GLU A 555 -41.00 13.57 -6.28
CA GLU A 555 -39.71 14.25 -6.14
C GLU A 555 -38.53 13.43 -6.69
N LEU A 556 -38.77 12.15 -7.03
CA LEU A 556 -37.73 11.20 -7.40
C LEU A 556 -37.21 11.49 -8.80
N ARG A 557 -35.94 11.87 -8.90
CA ARG A 557 -35.25 12.13 -10.17
C ARG A 557 -34.65 10.84 -10.71
N GLN A 558 -34.69 10.67 -12.03
CA GLN A 558 -33.94 9.60 -12.69
C GLN A 558 -32.45 9.85 -12.50
N SER A 559 -31.73 8.85 -12.02
CA SER A 559 -30.27 8.90 -11.97
C SER A 559 -29.77 8.96 -13.41
N GLU A 560 -29.10 10.06 -13.78
CA GLU A 560 -28.28 10.12 -15.00
C GLU A 560 -27.04 9.26 -14.77
N THR A 561 -27.22 7.94 -14.76
CA THR A 561 -26.09 7.04 -14.89
C THR A 561 -25.58 7.26 -16.30
N ILE A 562 -24.40 7.88 -16.45
CA ILE A 562 -23.67 7.84 -17.71
C ILE A 562 -23.55 6.36 -18.06
N LYS A 563 -24.40 5.89 -18.99
CA LYS A 563 -24.23 4.61 -19.65
C LYS A 563 -22.85 4.71 -20.29
N LYS A 564 -21.82 4.13 -19.68
CA LYS A 564 -20.57 3.83 -20.36
C LYS A 564 -20.98 3.17 -21.66
N LYS A 565 -20.78 3.86 -22.79
CA LYS A 565 -21.05 3.32 -24.12
C LYS A 565 -20.37 1.96 -24.15
N LYS A 566 -21.15 0.88 -24.21
CA LYS A 566 -20.70 -0.37 -24.83
C LYS A 566 -20.42 0.02 -26.27
N HIS A 567 -19.17 0.37 -26.58
CA HIS A 567 -18.74 0.38 -27.96
C HIS A 567 -18.63 -1.09 -28.38
N ILE A 568 -19.72 -1.55 -29.01
CA ILE A 568 -19.66 -2.66 -29.96
C ILE A 568 -18.86 -2.12 -31.14
N ARG A 569 -17.58 -2.47 -31.20
CA ARG A 569 -16.92 -3.05 -32.38
C ARG A 569 -15.51 -3.47 -32.02
#